data_AF-S0FZB3-F1
#
_entry.id   AF-S0FZB3-F1
#
_cell.length_a   1.000
_cell.length_b   1.000
_cell.length_c   1.000
_cell.angle_alpha   90.00
_cell.angle_beta   90.00
_cell.angle_gamma   90.00
#
_symmetry.space_group_name_H-M   'P 1'
#
loop_
_entity.id
_entity.type
_entity.pdbx_description
1 polymer ?
#
loop_
_entity_poly.entity_id
_entity_poly.type
_entity_poly.pdbx_seq_one_letter_code
_entity_poly.pdbx_strand_id
1 'polypeptide(L)'
;MFYQVRFQTGEIKQIIDEMKKGNIPCMDVNDGDEMNWFIKELESKGIFRVEDIPYDKNARDRVKEPEFEYRIAFYTSPVRASGLEGKTPMYIDFYFEPIVDRTYDPVGEM
;
A
#
# COMPACT_ATOMS: atom_id res chain seq x y z
N MET A 1 19.20 11.11 1.15
CA MET A 1 18.19 10.28 1.85
C MET A 1 16.85 10.96 1.65
N PHE A 2 16.08 10.57 0.62
CA PHE A 2 14.73 11.10 0.45
C PHE A 2 13.85 10.33 1.43
N TYR A 3 13.51 10.94 2.55
CA TYR A 3 12.47 10.42 3.43
C TYR A 3 11.15 10.59 2.68
N GLN A 4 10.70 9.53 2.02
CA GLN A 4 9.36 9.49 1.45
C GLN A 4 8.40 9.42 2.64
N VAL A 5 7.46 10.37 2.74
CA VAL A 5 6.46 10.38 3.82
C VAL A 5 5.61 9.12 3.69
N ARG A 6 5.55 8.33 4.77
CA ARG A 6 4.67 7.18 4.87
C ARG A 6 3.46 7.53 5.72
N PHE A 7 2.29 7.40 5.12
CA PHE A 7 1.02 7.70 5.74
C PHE A 7 0.51 6.51 6.56
N GLN A 8 -0.22 6.82 7.61
CA GLN A 8 -0.90 5.81 8.43
C GLN A 8 -2.37 5.67 8.01
N THR A 9 -3.06 4.62 8.47
CA THR A 9 -4.49 4.36 8.21
C THR A 9 -5.41 5.54 8.54
N GLY A 10 -5.06 6.36 9.53
CA GLY A 10 -5.82 7.56 9.91
C GLY A 10 -5.74 8.74 8.92
N GLU A 11 -4.82 8.72 7.95
CA GLU A 11 -4.52 9.86 7.07
C GLU A 11 -5.13 9.75 5.68
N ILE A 12 -6.19 8.95 5.54
CA ILE A 12 -6.85 8.62 4.27
C ILE A 12 -7.20 9.84 3.39
N LYS A 13 -7.58 10.98 3.96
CA LYS A 13 -7.86 12.20 3.18
C LYS A 13 -6.62 12.72 2.48
N GLN A 14 -5.48 12.71 3.17
CA GLN A 14 -4.19 13.17 2.63
C GLN A 14 -3.72 12.20 1.53
N ILE A 15 -3.88 10.90 1.74
CA ILE A 15 -3.56 9.87 0.75
C ILE A 15 -4.37 10.09 -0.54
N ILE A 16 -5.68 10.33 -0.43
CA ILE A 16 -6.54 10.60 -1.60
C ILE A 16 -6.10 11.88 -2.33
N ASP A 17 -5.77 12.94 -1.59
CA ASP A 17 -5.31 14.19 -2.19
C ASP A 17 -3.97 14.01 -2.93
N GLU A 18 -3.04 13.23 -2.39
CA GLU A 18 -1.77 12.90 -3.05
C GLU A 18 -1.99 12.06 -4.32
N MET A 19 -2.86 11.04 -4.26
CA MET A 19 -3.23 10.24 -5.44
C MET A 19 -3.81 11.11 -6.56
N LYS A 20 -4.68 12.07 -6.22
CA LYS A 20 -5.30 12.99 -7.18
C LYS A 20 -4.31 13.98 -7.79
N LYS A 21 -3.21 14.30 -7.10
CA LYS A 21 -2.11 15.10 -7.64
C LYS A 21 -1.20 14.30 -8.59
N GLY A 22 -1.43 12.98 -8.72
CA GLY A 22 -0.61 12.08 -9.52
C GLY A 22 0.60 11.50 -8.75
N ASN A 23 0.67 11.71 -7.44
CA ASN A 23 1.71 11.10 -6.61
C ASN A 23 1.31 9.68 -6.21
N ILE A 24 2.32 8.87 -5.89
CA ILE A 24 2.13 7.52 -5.33
C ILE A 24 2.44 7.60 -3.83
N PRO A 25 1.42 7.78 -2.96
CA PRO A 25 1.62 7.78 -1.53
C PRO A 25 2.14 6.42 -1.06
N CYS A 26 3.05 6.47 -0.09
CA CYS A 26 3.52 5.30 0.65
C CYS A 26 2.66 5.17 1.91
N MET A 27 2.23 3.96 2.24
CA MET A 27 1.39 3.69 3.39
C MET A 27 1.98 2.55 4.22
N ASP A 28 2.13 2.76 5.52
CA ASP A 28 2.46 1.66 6.45
C ASP A 28 1.17 0.98 6.91
N VAL A 29 1.19 -0.35 6.94
CA VAL A 29 0.14 -1.22 7.48
C VAL A 29 0.79 -2.31 8.33
N ASN A 30 0.10 -2.76 9.37
CA ASN A 30 0.57 -3.83 10.23
C ASN A 30 0.47 -5.20 9.54
N ASP A 31 -0.62 -5.43 8.80
CA ASP A 31 -0.90 -6.71 8.16
C ASP A 31 -1.87 -6.58 6.97
N GLY A 32 -2.21 -7.74 6.38
CA GLY A 32 -3.15 -7.81 5.26
C GLY A 32 -4.59 -7.45 5.64
N ASP A 33 -4.99 -7.62 6.90
CA ASP A 33 -6.34 -7.28 7.36
C ASP A 33 -6.50 -5.77 7.50
N GLU A 34 -5.50 -5.06 8.02
CA GLU A 34 -5.47 -3.60 8.06
C GLU A 34 -5.44 -3.02 6.64
N MET A 35 -4.63 -3.58 5.74
CA MET A 35 -4.63 -3.22 4.33
C MET A 35 -6.03 -3.39 3.70
N ASN A 36 -6.69 -4.52 3.93
CA ASN A 36 -8.03 -4.80 3.41
C ASN A 36 -9.09 -3.85 4.00
N TRP A 37 -8.98 -3.52 5.30
CA TRP A 37 -9.82 -2.52 5.94
C TRP A 37 -9.64 -1.15 5.29
N PHE A 38 -8.40 -0.74 5.05
CA PHE A 38 -8.09 0.54 4.42
C PHE A 38 -8.62 0.63 2.98
N ILE A 39 -8.51 -0.44 2.19
CA ILE A 39 -9.08 -0.51 0.84
C ILE A 39 -10.60 -0.29 0.88
N LYS A 40 -11.32 -0.85 1.86
CA LYS A 40 -12.76 -0.62 2.04
C LYS A 40 -13.08 0.82 2.44
N GLU A 41 -12.22 1.43 3.26
CA GLU A 41 -12.37 2.84 3.62
C GLU A 41 -12.12 3.79 2.43
N LEU A 42 -11.23 3.42 1.50
CA LEU A 42 -11.07 4.14 0.24
C LEU A 42 -12.32 3.98 -0.65
N GLU A 43 -12.87 2.78 -0.70
CA GLU A 43 -14.08 2.48 -1.47
C GLU A 43 -15.27 3.31 -0.98
N SER A 44 -15.45 3.44 0.33
CA SER A 44 -16.50 4.29 0.93
C SER A 44 -16.34 5.79 0.57
N LYS A 45 -15.15 6.19 0.13
CA LYS A 45 -14.82 7.55 -0.34
C LYS A 45 -14.80 7.68 -1.86
N GLY A 46 -15.23 6.65 -2.59
CA GLY A 46 -15.31 6.65 -4.05
C GLY A 46 -13.99 6.35 -4.76
N ILE A 47 -13.01 5.76 -4.06
CA ILE A 47 -11.75 5.28 -4.63
C ILE A 47 -11.76 3.76 -4.59
N PHE A 48 -11.91 3.14 -5.75
CA PHE A 48 -12.12 1.70 -5.90
C PHE A 48 -10.82 1.04 -6.33
N ARG A 49 -10.48 -0.11 -5.73
CA ARG A 49 -9.41 -0.96 -6.23
C ARG A 49 -9.77 -1.43 -7.64
N VAL A 50 -8.82 -1.41 -8.56
CA VAL A 50 -9.02 -1.96 -9.89
C VAL A 50 -9.05 -3.48 -9.80
N GLU A 51 -10.12 -4.10 -10.30
CA GLU A 51 -10.24 -5.56 -10.35
C GLU A 51 -9.33 -6.16 -11.43
N ASP A 52 -8.94 -7.42 -11.25
CA ASP A 52 -8.12 -8.20 -12.19
C ASP A 52 -6.69 -7.66 -12.44
N ILE A 53 -6.25 -6.64 -11.69
CA ILE A 53 -4.84 -6.25 -11.61
C ILE A 53 -4.19 -6.94 -10.41
N PRO A 54 -3.17 -7.78 -10.61
CA PRO A 54 -2.44 -8.39 -9.51
C PRO A 54 -1.63 -7.32 -8.76
N TYR A 55 -1.39 -7.56 -7.47
CA TYR A 55 -0.55 -6.69 -6.66
C TYR A 55 0.89 -6.73 -7.17
N ASP A 56 1.47 -5.55 -7.41
CA ASP A 56 2.81 -5.46 -7.96
C ASP A 56 3.85 -5.45 -6.84
N LYS A 57 4.45 -6.63 -6.59
CA LYS A 57 5.54 -6.84 -5.63
C LYS A 57 6.89 -6.31 -6.12
N ASN A 58 7.02 -5.98 -7.40
CA ASN A 58 8.29 -5.59 -8.03
C ASN A 58 8.35 -4.09 -8.34
N ALA A 59 7.36 -3.31 -7.93
CA ALA A 59 7.31 -1.87 -8.14
C ALA A 59 8.45 -1.10 -7.44
N ARG A 60 9.06 -1.70 -6.41
CA ARG A 60 10.20 -1.17 -5.64
C ARG A 60 11.31 -2.21 -5.50
N ASP A 61 12.52 -1.73 -5.24
CA ASP A 61 13.68 -2.57 -4.98
C ASP A 61 13.66 -3.08 -3.53
N ARG A 62 13.24 -4.32 -3.34
CA ARG A 62 13.10 -4.95 -2.01
C ARG A 62 14.41 -5.15 -1.27
N VAL A 63 15.56 -5.05 -1.94
CA VAL A 63 16.87 -5.03 -1.26
C VAL A 63 17.09 -3.69 -0.56
N LYS A 64 16.61 -2.59 -1.16
CA LYS A 64 16.69 -1.25 -0.58
C LYS A 64 15.53 -0.93 0.35
N GLU A 65 14.35 -1.47 0.05
CA GLU A 65 13.09 -1.23 0.77
C GLU A 65 12.48 -2.59 1.18
N PRO A 66 13.04 -3.28 2.18
CA PRO A 66 12.60 -4.64 2.56
C PRO A 66 11.17 -4.68 3.13
N GLU A 67 10.70 -3.56 3.66
CA GLU A 67 9.34 -3.37 4.21
C GLU A 67 8.30 -3.19 3.09
N PHE A 68 8.71 -2.88 1.86
CA PHE A 68 7.77 -2.78 0.75
C PHE A 68 7.22 -4.16 0.41
N GLU A 69 5.89 -4.23 0.36
CA GLU A 69 5.20 -5.48 0.08
C GLU A 69 4.46 -5.44 -1.26
N TYR A 70 3.65 -4.41 -1.52
CA TYR A 70 2.82 -4.32 -2.72
C TYR A 70 2.55 -2.90 -3.20
N ARG A 71 2.50 -2.71 -4.53
CA ARG A 71 1.80 -1.59 -5.16
C ARG A 71 0.42 -2.05 -5.63
N ILE A 72 -0.61 -1.28 -5.28
CA ILE A 72 -2.00 -1.58 -5.66
C ILE A 72 -2.57 -0.44 -6.50
N ALA A 73 -3.31 -0.81 -7.56
CA ALA A 73 -3.97 0.12 -8.46
C ALA A 73 -5.40 0.46 -8.01
N PHE A 74 -5.75 1.74 -8.12
CA PHE A 74 -7.04 2.30 -7.74
C PHE A 74 -7.58 3.24 -8.82
N TYR A 75 -8.88 3.47 -8.81
CA TYR A 75 -9.57 4.36 -9.72
C TYR A 75 -10.77 5.05 -9.06
N THR A 76 -11.24 6.15 -9.64
CA THR A 76 -12.39 6.94 -9.10
C THR A 76 -13.76 6.32 -9.41
N SER A 77 -13.80 5.14 -10.02
CA SER A 77 -15.01 4.38 -10.29
C SER A 77 -14.69 2.88 -10.34
N PRO A 78 -15.64 1.99 -10.05
CA PRO A 78 -15.45 0.56 -10.20
C PRO A 78 -15.04 0.23 -11.64
N VAL A 79 -13.89 -0.42 -11.81
CA VAL A 79 -13.34 -0.75 -13.13
C VAL A 79 -12.47 -1.99 -13.04
N ARG A 80 -12.51 -2.81 -14.08
CA ARG A 80 -11.63 -3.97 -14.26
C ARG A 80 -10.42 -3.59 -15.09
N ALA A 81 -9.36 -4.40 -15.05
CA ALA A 81 -8.16 -4.21 -15.85
C ALA A 81 -8.43 -3.94 -17.34
N SER A 82 -9.39 -4.66 -17.95
CA SER A 82 -9.79 -4.47 -19.35
C SER A 82 -10.49 -3.12 -19.64
N GLY A 83 -11.10 -2.50 -18.62
CA GLY A 83 -11.81 -1.22 -18.73
C GLY A 83 -10.94 0.01 -18.46
N LEU A 84 -9.64 -0.19 -18.23
CA LEU A 84 -8.64 0.85 -18.01
C LEU A 84 -7.99 1.36 -19.31
N GLU A 85 -8.30 0.79 -20.47
CA GLU A 85 -7.74 1.27 -21.74
C GLU A 85 -7.97 2.78 -21.91
N GLY A 86 -6.88 3.53 -22.04
CA GLY A 86 -6.91 5.00 -22.14
C GLY A 86 -7.13 5.76 -20.83
N LYS A 87 -7.25 5.09 -19.69
CA LYS A 87 -7.38 5.68 -18.35
C LYS A 87 -6.10 5.49 -17.55
N THR A 88 -5.75 6.47 -16.73
CA THR A 88 -4.59 6.39 -15.84
C THR A 88 -5.06 6.00 -14.44
N PRO A 89 -4.72 4.80 -13.95
CA PRO A 89 -5.00 4.43 -12.57
C PRO A 89 -4.11 5.21 -11.60
N MET A 90 -4.58 5.37 -10.38
CA MET A 90 -3.80 5.86 -9.25
C MET A 90 -3.19 4.66 -8.52
N TYR A 91 -2.14 4.90 -7.73
CA TYR A 91 -1.41 3.83 -7.05
C TYR A 91 -1.13 4.19 -5.60
N ILE A 92 -1.02 3.17 -4.75
CA ILE A 92 -0.52 3.27 -3.38
C ILE A 92 0.55 2.19 -3.19
N ASP A 93 1.68 2.56 -2.60
CA ASP A 93 2.73 1.63 -2.18
C ASP A 93 2.51 1.25 -0.71
N PHE A 94 2.25 -0.02 -0.44
CA PHE A 94 2.05 -0.55 0.90
C PHE A 94 3.34 -1.14 1.47
N TYR A 95 3.65 -0.73 2.69
CA TYR A 95 4.78 -1.16 3.49
C TYR A 95 4.24 -1.89 4.71
N PHE A 96 4.75 -3.09 4.95
CA PHE A 96 4.33 -3.92 6.07
C PHE A 96 5.40 -3.81 7.15
N GLU A 97 4.98 -3.58 8.39
CA GLU A 97 5.95 -3.61 9.49
C GLU A 97 6.62 -4.99 9.55
N PRO A 98 7.95 -5.06 9.71
CA PRO A 98 8.62 -6.33 9.86
C PRO A 98 8.10 -6.99 11.14
N ILE A 99 7.55 -8.20 11.00
CA ILE A 99 7.22 -9.03 12.16
C ILE A 99 8.51 -9.21 12.95
N VAL A 100 8.60 -8.59 14.12
CA VAL A 100 9.74 -8.78 15.02
C VAL A 100 9.66 -10.22 15.49
N ASP A 101 10.36 -11.11 14.80
CA ASP A 101 10.52 -12.49 15.23
C ASP A 101 11.33 -12.42 16.53
N ARG A 102 10.64 -12.43 17.67
CA ARG A 102 11.26 -12.54 18.98
C ARG A 102 11.74 -13.97 19.15
N THR A 103 12.68 -14.42 18.33
CA THR A 103 13.58 -15.51 18.72
C THR A 103 14.43 -14.95 19.84
N TYR A 104 13.91 -15.04 21.07
CA TYR A 104 14.71 -14.99 22.27
C TYR A 104 15.80 -16.05 22.11
N ASP A 105 17.04 -15.64 21.88
CA ASP A 105 18.16 -16.46 22.34
C ASP A 105 18.01 -16.57 23.85
N PRO A 106 17.86 -17.78 24.43
CA PRO A 106 18.03 -17.93 25.86
C PRO A 106 19.50 -17.61 26.16
N VAL A 107 19.75 -16.36 26.54
CA VAL A 107 21.03 -15.96 27.13
C VAL A 107 21.15 -16.70 28.46
N GLY A 108 21.93 -17.77 28.44
CA GLY A 108 22.55 -18.37 29.61
C GLY A 108 21.69 -19.33 30.42
N GLU A 109 21.75 -20.61 30.08
CA GLU A 109 21.92 -21.63 31.11
C GLU A 109 23.42 -21.96 31.15
N MET A 110 24.14 -21.30 32.05
CA MET A 110 25.41 -21.80 32.59
C MET A 110 25.12 -22.62 33.84
#